data_AF-A0A258QMJ3-F1
#
_entry.id   AF-A0A258QMJ3-F1
#
_cell.length_a   1.000
_cell.length_b   1.000
_cell.length_c   1.000
_cell.angle_alpha   90.00
_cell.angle_beta   90.00
_cell.angle_gamma   90.00
#
_symmetry.space_group_name_H-M   'P 1'
#
loop_
_entity.id
_entity.type
_entity.pdbx_description
1 polymer ?
#
loop_
_entity_poly.entity_id
_entity_poly.type
_entity_poly.pdbx_seq_one_letter_code
_entity_poly.pdbx_strand_id
1 'polypeptide(L)'
;MRVRLSFASYLTIAFLSIWPSLGLAVEASCQKTIYLTFDTGNMSVAQTVADILNRQQVKATFFLANEKTTQGNFSLDDAWKGYWQERVKEGHHFGSHTFDHVYFI
;
A
#
# COMPACT_ATOMS: atom_id res chain seq x y z
N MET A 1 13.72 36.63 60.81
CA MET A 1 13.59 35.20 60.49
C MET A 1 13.37 35.08 58.98
N ARG A 2 14.39 34.72 58.20
CA ARG A 2 14.32 34.65 56.73
C ARG A 2 13.84 33.25 56.33
N VAL A 3 12.61 33.15 55.80
CA VAL A 3 12.07 31.92 55.23
C VAL A 3 12.83 31.66 53.93
N ARG A 4 13.68 30.62 53.90
CA ARG A 4 14.29 30.13 52.66
C ARG A 4 13.23 29.31 51.92
N LEU A 5 12.64 29.88 50.88
CA LEU A 5 11.83 29.11 49.95
C LEU A 5 12.77 28.19 49.15
N SER A 6 12.67 26.89 49.41
CA SER A 6 13.33 25.84 48.63
C SER A 6 12.69 25.78 47.25
N PHE A 7 13.49 25.89 46.21
CA PHE A 7 13.10 25.78 44.80
C PHE A 7 12.63 24.36 44.38
N ALA A 8 12.40 23.46 45.34
CA ALA A 8 12.20 22.03 45.10
C ALA A 8 10.72 21.58 44.97
N SER A 9 9.76 22.51 44.86
CA SER A 9 8.33 22.16 44.97
C SER A 9 7.45 22.45 43.74
N TYR A 10 8.02 22.78 42.58
CA TYR A 10 7.26 23.04 41.34
C TYR A 10 7.65 22.14 40.15
N LEU A 11 8.05 20.89 40.41
CA LEU A 11 8.36 19.94 39.32
C LEU A 11 7.50 18.67 39.34
N THR A 12 6.32 18.71 39.94
CA THR A 12 5.44 17.53 40.11
C THR A 12 4.04 17.65 39.51
N ILE A 13 3.70 18.72 38.79
CA ILE A 13 2.35 18.87 38.21
C ILE A 13 2.40 19.44 36.78
N ALA A 14 2.88 18.64 35.82
CA ALA A 14 2.65 18.92 34.39
C ALA A 14 2.80 17.67 33.49
N PHE A 15 2.53 16.47 34.01
CA PHE A 15 2.70 15.20 33.27
C PHE A 15 1.41 14.37 33.15
N LEU A 16 0.24 15.02 33.10
CA LEU A 16 -1.06 14.33 33.18
C LEU A 16 -2.11 14.82 32.17
N SER A 17 -1.69 15.24 30.97
CA SER A 17 -2.64 15.65 29.92
C SER A 17 -2.18 15.32 28.50
N ILE A 18 -1.58 14.15 28.30
CA ILE A 18 -1.51 13.54 26.98
C ILE A 18 -2.04 12.12 27.13
N TRP A 19 -3.37 11.98 27.08
CA TRP A 19 -3.99 10.70 26.78
C TRP A 19 -3.70 10.44 25.30
N PRO A 20 -2.87 9.44 24.92
CA PRO A 20 -2.91 8.99 23.55
C PRO A 20 -4.28 8.31 23.41
N SER A 21 -5.17 8.94 22.67
CA SER A 21 -6.34 8.27 22.11
C SER A 21 -5.82 7.19 21.18
N LEU A 22 -5.51 6.00 21.73
CA LEU A 22 -5.34 4.78 20.97
C LEU A 22 -6.72 4.41 20.43
N GLY A 23 -7.14 5.14 19.39
CA GLY A 23 -8.25 4.74 18.55
C GLY A 23 -7.82 3.48 17.83
N LEU A 24 -8.21 2.32 18.36
CA LEU A 24 -8.30 1.11 17.55
C LEU A 24 -9.35 1.42 16.48
N ALA A 25 -8.88 1.84 15.30
CA ALA A 25 -9.72 1.88 14.12
C ALA A 25 -10.14 0.44 13.83
N VAL A 26 -11.27 0.02 14.38
CA VAL A 26 -12.00 -1.13 13.88
C VAL A 26 -12.43 -0.69 12.49
N GLU A 27 -11.69 -1.12 11.47
CA GLU A 27 -12.19 -1.06 10.10
C GLU A 27 -13.55 -1.74 10.12
N ALA A 28 -14.61 -0.97 9.90
CA ALA A 28 -15.94 -1.52 9.76
C ALA A 28 -15.84 -2.57 8.65
N SER A 29 -16.01 -3.85 8.99
CA SER A 29 -15.93 -4.92 8.01
C SER A 29 -16.98 -4.62 6.95
N CYS A 30 -16.53 -4.22 5.76
CA CYS A 30 -17.43 -3.86 4.69
C CYS A 30 -18.29 -5.09 4.39
N GLN A 31 -19.61 -5.00 4.57
CA GLN A 31 -20.50 -6.16 4.48
C GLN A 31 -20.54 -6.78 3.07
N LYS A 32 -19.93 -6.12 2.08
CA LYS A 32 -19.86 -6.52 0.67
C LYS A 32 -18.48 -6.19 0.08
N THR A 33 -17.42 -6.76 0.64
CA THR A 33 -16.06 -6.57 0.13
C THR A 33 -15.94 -7.06 -1.32
N ILE A 34 -15.35 -6.22 -2.18
CA ILE A 34 -14.99 -6.57 -3.55
C ILE A 34 -13.47 -6.72 -3.63
N TYR A 35 -13.01 -7.83 -4.21
CA TYR A 35 -11.59 -8.05 -4.48
C TYR A 35 -11.34 -7.81 -5.96
N LEU A 36 -10.76 -6.65 -6.28
CA LEU A 36 -10.38 -6.31 -7.64
C LEU A 36 -9.04 -6.96 -7.98
N THR A 37 -9.03 -7.76 -9.04
CA THR A 37 -7.84 -8.46 -9.53
C THR A 37 -7.54 -8.07 -10.96
N PHE A 38 -6.24 -8.02 -11.29
CA PHE A 38 -5.76 -7.82 -12.64
C PHE A 38 -4.79 -8.94 -12.98
N ASP A 39 -5.06 -9.66 -14.05
CA ASP A 39 -4.06 -10.51 -14.69
C ASP A 39 -3.20 -9.62 -15.59
N THR A 40 -1.92 -9.96 -15.70
CA THR A 40 -1.00 -9.18 -16.55
C THR A 40 -1.43 -9.27 -18.02
N GLY A 41 -0.88 -8.39 -18.84
CA GLY A 41 -1.17 -8.36 -20.27
C GLY A 41 -0.07 -7.61 -21.00
N ASN A 42 -0.39 -7.04 -22.17
CA ASN A 42 0.56 -6.30 -23.00
C ASN A 42 1.03 -4.94 -22.43
N MET A 43 0.66 -4.62 -21.18
CA MET A 43 1.00 -3.41 -20.43
C MET A 43 0.57 -2.06 -21.06
N SER A 44 -0.20 -2.05 -22.16
CA SER A 44 -0.60 -0.81 -22.86
C SER A 44 -1.42 0.17 -22.02
N VAL A 45 -2.20 -0.36 -21.07
CA VAL A 45 -3.07 0.42 -20.17
C VAL A 45 -2.58 0.43 -18.72
N ALA A 46 -1.39 -0.09 -18.47
CA ALA A 46 -0.85 -0.31 -17.12
C ALA A 46 -0.82 1.00 -16.30
N GLN A 47 -0.39 2.11 -16.92
CA GLN A 47 -0.37 3.41 -16.25
C GLN A 47 -1.77 3.98 -16.01
N THR A 48 -2.70 3.80 -16.94
CA THR A 48 -4.09 4.24 -16.76
C THR A 48 -4.77 3.51 -15.60
N VAL A 49 -4.56 2.19 -15.48
CA VAL A 49 -5.05 1.39 -14.35
C VAL A 49 -4.48 1.92 -13.04
N ALA A 50 -3.16 2.09 -12.99
CA ALA A 50 -2.42 2.66 -11.88
C ALA A 50 -2.98 4.01 -11.40
N ASP A 51 -3.16 4.95 -12.32
CA ASP A 51 -3.65 6.30 -12.03
C ASP A 51 -5.10 6.29 -11.52
N ILE A 52 -5.94 5.39 -12.05
CA ILE A 52 -7.33 5.25 -11.61
C ILE A 52 -7.36 4.65 -10.20
N LEU A 53 -6.63 3.57 -9.94
CA LEU A 53 -6.58 2.94 -8.61
C LEU A 53 -6.14 3.95 -7.54
N ASN A 54 -5.09 4.72 -7.84
CA ASN A 54 -4.62 5.77 -6.94
C ASN A 54 -5.66 6.88 -6.79
N ARG A 55 -6.23 7.41 -7.88
CA ARG A 55 -7.28 8.46 -7.81
C ARG A 55 -8.48 8.04 -6.97
N GLN A 56 -8.89 6.77 -7.05
CA GLN A 56 -10.02 6.24 -6.31
C GLN A 56 -9.64 5.69 -4.92
N GLN A 57 -8.35 5.72 -4.56
CA GLN A 57 -7.83 5.16 -3.30
C GLN A 57 -8.19 3.67 -3.10
N VAL A 58 -8.23 2.90 -4.18
CA VAL A 58 -8.57 1.46 -4.17
C VAL A 58 -7.30 0.62 -4.24
N LYS A 59 -7.21 -0.44 -3.42
CA LYS A 59 -6.17 -1.46 -3.54
C LYS A 59 -6.67 -2.64 -4.36
N ALA A 60 -5.79 -3.24 -5.14
CA ALA A 60 -6.06 -4.40 -5.99
C ALA A 60 -4.99 -5.49 -5.79
N THR A 61 -5.23 -6.65 -6.39
CA THR A 61 -4.24 -7.74 -6.50
C THR A 61 -3.83 -7.91 -7.96
N PHE A 62 -2.54 -7.96 -8.24
CA PHE A 62 -2.00 -8.19 -9.58
C PHE A 62 -1.46 -9.62 -9.69
N PHE A 63 -1.97 -10.41 -10.63
CA PHE A 63 -1.45 -11.72 -10.96
C PHE A 63 -0.49 -11.59 -12.14
N LEU A 64 0.80 -11.87 -11.88
CA LEU A 64 1.88 -11.57 -12.81
C LEU A 64 2.29 -12.76 -13.68
N ALA A 65 2.39 -12.53 -14.98
CA ALA A 65 3.02 -13.40 -15.97
C ALA A 65 4.01 -12.61 -16.84
N ASN A 66 4.92 -13.31 -17.53
CA ASN A 66 5.93 -12.72 -18.39
C ASN A 66 5.41 -12.55 -19.83
N GLU A 67 4.57 -11.55 -20.05
CA GLU A 67 3.84 -11.34 -21.30
C GLU A 67 4.49 -10.29 -22.19
N LYS A 68 4.36 -10.48 -23.51
CA LYS A 68 4.87 -9.54 -24.50
C LYS A 68 4.11 -8.23 -24.44
N THR A 69 4.83 -7.12 -24.30
CA THR A 69 4.25 -5.78 -24.22
C THR A 69 4.14 -5.12 -25.59
N THR A 70 3.41 -4.00 -25.64
CA THR A 70 3.36 -3.13 -26.83
C THR A 70 4.68 -2.43 -27.14
N GLN A 71 5.63 -2.39 -26.19
CA GLN A 71 6.96 -1.82 -26.39
C GLN A 71 7.95 -2.83 -26.98
N GLY A 72 7.53 -4.07 -27.23
CA GLY A 72 8.36 -5.14 -27.79
C GLY A 72 9.23 -5.88 -26.77
N ASN A 73 9.18 -5.48 -25.50
CA ASN A 73 9.79 -6.18 -24.36
C ASN A 73 8.75 -7.07 -23.65
N PHE A 74 9.09 -7.61 -22.48
CA PHE A 74 8.17 -8.39 -21.64
C PHE A 74 7.80 -7.66 -20.34
N SER A 75 6.60 -7.95 -19.81
CA SER A 75 6.03 -7.30 -18.63
C SER A 75 6.83 -7.49 -17.35
N LEU A 76 7.73 -8.48 -17.29
CA LEU A 76 8.64 -8.70 -16.15
C LEU A 76 10.09 -8.31 -16.44
N ASP A 77 10.38 -7.70 -17.60
CA ASP A 77 11.71 -7.16 -17.90
C ASP A 77 12.05 -5.97 -16.99
N ASP A 78 13.34 -5.67 -16.85
CA ASP A 78 13.85 -4.56 -16.02
C ASP A 78 13.21 -3.20 -16.35
N ALA A 79 12.77 -3.00 -17.59
CA ALA A 79 12.05 -1.80 -18.02
C ALA A 79 10.75 -1.56 -17.22
N TRP A 80 10.12 -2.62 -16.71
CA TRP A 80 8.89 -2.57 -15.93
C TRP A 80 9.11 -2.68 -14.42
N LYS A 81 10.35 -2.91 -13.97
CA LYS A 81 10.69 -3.02 -12.54
C LYS A 81 10.21 -1.81 -11.75
N GLY A 82 10.42 -0.60 -12.25
CA GLY A 82 9.97 0.63 -11.60
C GLY A 82 8.45 0.68 -11.45
N TYR A 83 7.71 0.29 -12.49
CA TYR A 83 6.25 0.24 -12.45
C TYR A 83 5.73 -0.69 -11.35
N TRP A 84 6.28 -1.91 -11.26
CA TRP A 84 5.87 -2.88 -10.23
C TRP A 84 6.27 -2.45 -8.82
N GLN A 85 7.45 -1.86 -8.66
CA GLN A 85 7.88 -1.32 -7.36
C GLN A 85 6.95 -0.20 -6.87
N GLU A 86 6.44 0.65 -7.75
CA GLU A 86 5.43 1.63 -7.36
C GLU A 86 4.12 0.97 -6.93
N ARG A 87 3.64 -0.07 -7.64
CA ARG A 87 2.44 -0.81 -7.23
C ARG A 87 2.60 -1.44 -5.83
N VAL A 88 3.80 -1.90 -5.47
CA VAL A 88 4.12 -2.38 -4.11
C VAL A 88 4.06 -1.24 -3.10
N LYS A 89 4.68 -0.08 -3.37
CA LYS A 89 4.67 1.09 -2.47
C LYS A 89 3.26 1.62 -2.23
N GLU A 90 2.39 1.50 -3.22
CA GLU A 90 0.99 1.87 -3.10
C GLU A 90 0.17 0.86 -2.27
N GLY A 91 0.73 -0.29 -1.88
CA GLY A 91 0.06 -1.28 -1.05
C GLY A 91 -0.85 -2.23 -1.83
N HIS A 92 -0.58 -2.46 -3.11
CA HIS A 92 -1.23 -3.52 -3.88
C HIS A 92 -0.62 -4.90 -3.54
N HIS A 93 -1.43 -5.94 -3.73
CA HIS A 93 -0.98 -7.32 -3.54
C HIS A 93 -0.58 -7.96 -4.87
N PHE A 94 0.21 -9.04 -4.80
CA PHE A 94 0.72 -9.75 -5.96
C PHE A 94 0.51 -11.26 -5.82
N GLY A 95 0.20 -11.89 -6.94
CA GLY A 95 0.14 -13.34 -7.09
C GLY A 95 0.83 -13.78 -8.37
N SER A 96 1.09 -15.09 -8.49
CA SER A 96 1.62 -15.67 -9.74
C SER A 96 0.48 -15.95 -10.71
N HIS A 97 0.68 -15.65 -11.99
CA HIS A 97 -0.15 -16.06 -13.11
C HIS A 97 0.58 -17.02 -14.05
N THR A 98 1.50 -17.81 -13.49
CA THR A 98 2.55 -18.59 -14.21
C THR A 98 3.55 -17.71 -14.96
N PHE A 99 4.70 -18.24 -15.34
CA PHE A 99 5.70 -17.47 -16.08
C PHE A 99 5.28 -17.30 -17.56
N ASP A 100 4.93 -18.39 -18.23
CA ASP A 100 4.67 -18.42 -19.68
C ASP A 100 3.22 -18.13 -20.09
N HIS A 101 2.31 -17.92 -19.13
CA HIS A 101 0.88 -17.68 -19.39
C HIS A 101 0.24 -18.78 -20.27
N VAL A 102 0.55 -20.04 -19.96
CA VAL A 102 0.13 -21.22 -20.72
C VAL A 102 -0.97 -22.02 -20.00
N TYR A 103 -1.77 -22.71 -20.79
CA TYR A 103 -2.69 -23.72 -20.31
C TYR A 103 -2.03 -25.10 -20.33
N PHE A 104 -2.15 -25.85 -19.24
CA PHE A 104 -1.83 -27.27 -19.23
C PHE A 104 -3.01 -28.02 -19.84
N ILE A 105 -2.89 -28.41 -21.11
CA ILE A 105 -3.85 -29.26 -21.81
C ILE A 105 -3.38 -30.71 -21.83
#